data_AF-A0A352F4W9-F1
#
_entry.id   AF-A0A352F4W9-F1
#
_cell.length_a   1.000
_cell.length_b   1.000
_cell.length_c   1.000
_cell.angle_alpha   90.00
_cell.angle_beta   90.00
_cell.angle_gamma   90.00
#
_symmetry.space_group_name_H-M   'P 1'
#
loop_
_entity.id
_entity.type
_entity.pdbx_description
1 polymer ?
#
loop_
_entity_poly.entity_id
_entity_poly.type
_entity_poly.pdbx_seq_one_letter_code
_entity_poly.pdbx_strand_id
1 'polypeptide(L)'
;KTLVATLPAYLNSLTGRGGVHVITVNDYLASRDAEWMGQIHRFLGLEVGCIQNDMDDFERQTAYAADITYGTNNEFGFDYLR
;
A
#
# COMPACT_ATOMS: atom_id res chain seq x y z
N LYS A 1 10.34 11.90 5.96
CA LYS A 1 10.20 10.43 6.08
C LYS A 1 9.27 9.89 5.02
N THR A 2 8.00 10.30 4.99
CA THR A 2 7.01 9.88 3.98
C THR A 2 7.45 10.10 2.53
N LEU A 3 7.91 11.30 2.15
CA LEU A 3 8.44 11.53 0.79
C LEU A 3 9.69 10.68 0.46
N VAL A 4 10.51 10.33 1.45
CA VAL A 4 11.72 9.52 1.21
C VAL A 4 11.35 8.06 0.92
N ALA A 5 10.20 7.60 1.41
CA ALA A 5 9.72 6.24 1.17
C ALA A 5 9.28 5.99 -0.29
N THR A 6 9.01 7.05 -1.07
CA THR A 6 8.53 6.89 -2.46
C THR A 6 9.58 6.32 -3.39
N LEU A 7 10.86 6.70 -3.22
CA LEU A 7 11.97 6.22 -4.04
C LEU A 7 12.21 4.71 -3.90
N PRO A 8 12.40 4.14 -2.68
CA PRO A 8 12.54 2.70 -2.54
C PRO A 8 11.25 1.96 -2.88
N ALA A 9 10.07 2.52 -2.61
CA ALA A 9 8.80 1.88 -2.97
C ALA A 9 8.66 1.75 -4.50
N TYR A 10 8.98 2.80 -5.25
CA TYR A 10 8.98 2.76 -6.70
C TYR A 10 10.01 1.77 -7.27
N LEU A 11 11.24 1.78 -6.74
CA LEU A 11 12.28 0.88 -7.23
C LEU A 11 11.90 -0.60 -7.02
N ASN A 12 11.35 -0.92 -5.84
CA ASN A 12 11.02 -2.30 -5.49
C ASN A 12 9.75 -2.81 -6.18
N SER A 13 8.75 -1.95 -6.45
CA SER A 13 7.59 -2.36 -7.26
C SER A 13 8.01 -2.77 -8.69
N LEU A 14 9.12 -2.19 -9.15
CA LEU A 14 9.92 -2.57 -10.33
C LEU A 14 10.13 -4.08 -10.54
N THR A 15 10.22 -4.83 -9.44
CA THR A 15 10.83 -6.16 -9.44
C THR A 15 9.85 -7.30 -9.74
N GLY A 16 8.55 -7.02 -9.82
CA GLY A 16 7.52 -8.04 -10.10
C GLY A 16 7.38 -9.11 -9.01
N ARG A 17 7.80 -8.81 -7.77
CA ARG A 17 7.82 -9.77 -6.63
C ARG A 17 6.57 -9.75 -5.75
N GLY A 18 5.43 -9.27 -6.29
CA GLY A 18 4.17 -9.19 -5.54
C GLY A 18 3.98 -7.89 -4.75
N GLY A 19 4.36 -6.76 -5.34
CA GLY A 19 4.10 -5.42 -4.80
C GLY A 19 4.99 -5.00 -3.62
N VAL A 20 4.83 -3.76 -3.16
CA VAL A 20 5.52 -3.20 -1.99
C VAL A 20 4.51 -2.86 -0.90
N HIS A 21 4.71 -3.38 0.30
CA HIS A 21 3.85 -3.06 1.45
C HIS A 21 4.45 -1.92 2.28
N VAL A 22 3.74 -0.79 2.36
CA VAL A 22 4.11 0.36 3.18
C VAL A 22 3.26 0.37 4.44
N ILE A 23 3.92 0.04 5.55
CA ILE A 23 3.27 -0.12 6.85
C ILE A 23 3.26 1.22 7.59
N THR A 24 2.08 1.63 8.04
CA THR A 24 1.90 2.77 8.95
C THR A 24 1.35 2.30 10.31
N VAL A 25 1.28 3.22 11.27
CA VAL A 25 0.83 2.91 12.64
C VAL A 25 -0.69 2.95 12.82
N ASN A 26 -1.44 3.55 11.89
CA ASN A 26 -2.90 3.60 11.94
C ASN A 26 -3.50 3.85 10.54
N ASP A 27 -4.78 3.54 10.39
CA ASP A 27 -5.49 3.60 9.10
C ASP A 27 -5.55 5.02 8.52
N TYR A 28 -5.63 6.03 9.39
CA TYR A 28 -5.62 7.43 8.95
C TYR A 28 -4.31 7.80 8.24
N LEU A 29 -3.17 7.37 8.78
CA LEU A 29 -1.87 7.61 8.16
C LEU A 29 -1.68 6.76 6.90
N ALA A 30 -2.18 5.51 6.90
CA ALA A 30 -2.17 4.67 5.71
C ALA A 30 -2.92 5.33 4.55
N SER A 31 -4.17 5.76 4.78
CA SER A 31 -4.99 6.36 3.73
C SER A 31 -4.45 7.70 3.26
N ARG A 32 -4.04 8.57 4.20
CA ARG A 32 -3.44 9.87 3.86
C ARG A 32 -2.18 9.72 3.02
N ASP A 33 -1.28 8.81 3.39
CA ASP A 33 -0.02 8.62 2.68
C ASP A 33 -0.24 7.94 1.32
N ALA A 34 -1.19 7.00 1.22
CA ALA A 34 -1.61 6.38 -0.04
C ALA A 34 -2.26 7.38 -1.00
N GLU A 35 -3.04 8.33 -0.50
CA GLU A 35 -3.62 9.39 -1.32
C GLU A 35 -2.54 10.36 -1.79
N TRP A 36 -1.77 10.91 -0.85
CA TRP A 36 -0.82 11.99 -1.14
C TRP A 36 0.41 11.50 -1.91
N MET A 37 1.11 10.48 -1.42
CA MET A 37 2.29 9.95 -2.12
C MET A 37 1.91 9.09 -3.31
N GLY A 38 0.71 8.49 -3.29
CA GLY A 38 0.20 7.75 -4.43
C GLY A 38 0.05 8.60 -5.68
N GLN A 39 -0.06 9.93 -5.59
CA GLN A 39 -0.02 10.81 -6.77
C GLN A 39 1.28 10.65 -7.55
N ILE A 40 2.42 10.52 -6.86
CA ILE A 40 3.74 10.34 -7.50
C ILE A 40 3.80 8.96 -8.16
N HIS A 41 3.36 7.92 -7.45
CA HIS A 41 3.38 6.55 -7.96
C HIS A 41 2.45 6.37 -9.17
N ARG A 42 1.22 6.89 -9.10
CA ARG A 42 0.26 6.87 -10.21
C ARG A 42 0.74 7.68 -11.40
N PHE A 43 1.39 8.83 -11.16
CA PHE A 43 2.02 9.59 -12.24
C PHE A 43 3.12 8.79 -12.97
N LEU A 44 3.83 7.92 -12.26
CA LEU A 44 4.84 7.02 -12.82
C LEU A 44 4.26 5.70 -13.36
N GLY A 45 2.94 5.57 -13.43
CA GLY A 45 2.25 4.42 -14.01
C GLY A 45 2.05 3.23 -13.08
N LEU A 46 2.25 3.40 -11.77
CA LEU A 46 2.01 2.35 -10.77
C LEU A 46 0.61 2.45 -10.16
N GLU A 47 0.04 1.31 -9.82
CA GLU A 47 -1.18 1.22 -9.02
C GLU A 47 -0.85 1.29 -7.52
N VAL A 48 -1.72 1.96 -6.77
CA VAL A 48 -1.57 2.13 -5.31
C VAL A 48 -2.86 1.72 -4.62
N GLY A 49 -2.75 0.72 -3.75
CA GLY A 49 -3.82 0.24 -2.88
C GLY A 49 -3.64 0.73 -1.44
N CYS A 50 -4.73 0.71 -0.68
CA CYS A 50 -4.71 0.92 0.76
C CYS A 50 -5.67 -0.08 1.41
N ILE A 51 -5.19 -0.84 2.39
CA ILE A 51 -6.03 -1.69 3.25
C ILE A 51 -6.46 -0.90 4.48
N GLN A 52 -7.74 -0.99 4.82
CA GLN A 52 -8.37 -0.34 5.96
C GLN A 52 -9.26 -1.33 6.70
N ASN A 53 -9.58 -0.98 7.94
CA ASN A 53 -10.61 -1.67 8.69
C ASN A 53 -11.96 -1.61 7.92
N ASP A 54 -12.78 -2.66 8.03
CA ASP A 54 -14.08 -2.84 7.34
C ASP A 54 -14.09 -3.07 5.81
N MET A 55 -12.94 -3.20 5.15
CA MET A 55 -12.89 -3.63 3.74
C MET A 55 -13.26 -5.10 3.58
N ASP A 56 -14.05 -5.42 2.55
CA ASP A 56 -14.39 -6.79 2.19
C ASP A 56 -13.22 -7.53 1.52
N ASP A 57 -13.35 -8.85 1.36
CA ASP A 57 -12.26 -9.68 0.80
C ASP A 57 -11.93 -9.31 -0.65
N PHE A 58 -12.90 -8.83 -1.43
CA PHE A 58 -12.70 -8.44 -2.83
C PHE A 58 -11.94 -7.11 -2.93
N GLU A 59 -12.31 -6.13 -2.11
CA GLU A 59 -11.61 -4.86 -1.98
C GLU A 59 -10.17 -5.07 -1.51
N ARG A 60 -9.96 -5.96 -0.53
CA ARG A 60 -8.61 -6.33 -0.06
C ARG A 60 -7.79 -6.99 -1.14
N GLN A 61 -8.36 -7.97 -1.85
CA GLN A 61 -7.66 -8.63 -2.95
C GLN A 61 -7.23 -7.64 -4.03
N THR A 62 -8.08 -6.67 -4.34
CA THR A 62 -7.74 -5.58 -5.27
C THR A 62 -6.62 -4.70 -4.72
N ALA A 63 -6.65 -4.34 -3.43
CA ALA A 63 -5.60 -3.53 -2.80
C ALA A 63 -4.23 -4.23 -2.73
N TYR A 64 -4.20 -5.55 -2.53
CA TYR A 64 -2.97 -6.36 -2.56
C TYR A 64 -2.44 -6.61 -3.98
N ALA A 65 -3.30 -6.50 -5.01
CA ALA A 65 -2.88 -6.64 -6.40
C ALA A 65 -2.16 -5.39 -6.94
N ALA A 66 -2.25 -4.26 -6.23
CA ALA A 66 -1.57 -3.03 -6.59
C ALA A 66 -0.04 -3.16 -6.47
N ASP A 67 0.70 -2.34 -7.23
CA ASP A 67 2.16 -2.28 -7.16
C ASP A 67 2.69 -1.85 -5.78
N ILE A 68 1.92 -1.00 -5.09
CA ILE A 68 2.24 -0.52 -3.74
C ILE A 68 0.96 -0.54 -2.90
N THR A 69 1.00 -1.21 -1.75
CA THR A 69 -0.13 -1.33 -0.82
C THR A 69 0.22 -0.67 0.50
N TYR A 70 -0.57 0.31 0.92
CA TYR A 70 -0.47 0.92 2.25
C TYR A 70 -1.38 0.21 3.24
N GLY A 71 -0.99 0.13 4.50
CA GLY A 71 -1.81 -0.50 5.53
C GLY A 71 -1.17 -0.46 6.91
N THR A 72 -1.86 -0.99 7.91
CA THR A 72 -1.30 -1.12 9.25
C THR A 72 -0.73 -2.51 9.47
N ASN A 73 0.18 -2.63 10.45
CA ASN A 73 0.71 -3.92 10.89
C ASN A 73 -0.40 -4.94 11.20
N ASN A 74 -1.49 -4.49 11.83
CA ASN A 74 -2.58 -5.36 12.23
C ASN A 74 -3.32 -5.91 11.01
N GLU A 75 -3.65 -5.06 10.03
CA GLU A 75 -4.37 -5.49 8.84
C GLU A 75 -3.55 -6.50 8.03
N PHE A 76 -2.28 -6.21 7.75
CA PHE A 76 -1.39 -7.17 7.07
C PHE A 76 -1.22 -8.47 7.86
N GLY A 77 -1.10 -8.38 9.19
CA GLY A 77 -0.93 -9.53 10.07
C GLY A 77 -2.17 -10.43 10.11
N PHE A 78 -3.36 -9.84 10.23
CA PHE A 78 -4.61 -10.61 10.25
C PHE A 78 -4.94 -11.20 8.89
N ASP A 79 -4.69 -10.49 7.79
CA ASP A 79 -4.93 -11.01 6.45
C ASP A 79 -3.99 -12.19 6.12
N TYR A 80 -2.76 -12.19 6.64
CA TYR A 80 -1.86 -13.35 6.51
C TYR A 80 -2.34 -14.58 7.31
N LEU A 81 -3.07 -14.37 8.40
CA LEU A 81 -3.55 -15.44 9.27
C LEU A 81 -4.93 -15.99 8.88
N ARG A 82 -5.64 -15.32 7.96
CA ARG A 82 -6.97 -15.72 7.47
C ARG A 82 -6.84 -16.79 6.39
#